data_AF-A0A7Y4QSZ9-F1
#
_entry.id   AF-A0A7Y4QSZ9-F1
#
_cell.length_a   1.000
_cell.length_b   1.000
_cell.length_c   1.000
_cell.angle_alpha   90.00
_cell.angle_beta   90.00
_cell.angle_gamma   90.00
#
_symmetry.space_group_name_H-M   'P 1'
#
loop_
_entity.id
_entity.type
_entity.pdbx_description
1 polymer ?
#
loop_
_entity_poly.entity_id
_entity_poly.type
_entity_poly.pdbx_seq_one_letter_code
_entity_poly.pdbx_strand_id
1 'polypeptide(L)'
;MSETKTNTTKTAFTTKEAWFNSFIAETVHGIRVDELALKTNTADPDKISYYDSLMAGDAAKLINYNREFIFKYYISEITKAYIVEVLNLILTNSALKLAFRLSNSKILVWAEIKDDDEISENALLLAEAKVNAKFCSKGFHISSTIVEQSDELSLPPHYSDILPVINS
;
A
#
# COMPACT_ATOMS: atom_id res chain seq x y z
N MET A 1 -29.56 52.65 37.44
CA MET A 1 -28.52 52.26 36.46
C MET A 1 -28.62 50.76 36.30
N SER A 2 -29.07 50.31 35.13
CA SER A 2 -29.36 48.89 34.86
C SER A 2 -28.12 48.25 34.27
N GLU A 3 -27.49 47.33 34.99
CA GLU A 3 -26.38 46.51 34.48
C GLU A 3 -26.95 45.33 33.70
N THR A 4 -26.82 45.39 32.38
CA THR A 4 -27.05 44.27 31.48
C THR A 4 -25.88 43.30 31.59
N LYS A 5 -26.06 42.20 32.32
CA LYS A 5 -25.13 41.05 32.27
C LYS A 5 -25.36 40.29 30.96
N THR A 6 -24.43 40.44 30.04
CA THR A 6 -24.33 39.60 28.84
C THR A 6 -23.84 38.21 29.24
N ASN A 7 -24.77 37.25 29.30
CA ASN A 7 -24.43 35.83 29.40
C ASN A 7 -23.86 35.36 28.05
N THR A 8 -22.53 35.35 27.94
CA THR A 8 -21.82 34.69 26.85
C THR A 8 -21.87 33.19 27.07
N THR A 9 -22.85 32.52 26.46
CA THR A 9 -22.93 31.06 26.43
C THR A 9 -21.77 30.53 25.58
N LYS A 10 -20.66 30.20 26.24
CA LYS A 10 -19.52 29.52 25.64
C LYS A 10 -19.89 28.03 25.51
N THR A 11 -20.54 27.67 24.42
CA THR A 11 -20.92 26.28 24.12
C THR A 11 -19.64 25.48 23.91
N ALA A 12 -19.32 24.58 24.84
CA ALA A 12 -18.23 23.63 24.69
C ALA A 12 -18.59 22.66 23.56
N PHE A 13 -17.97 22.80 22.39
CA PHE A 13 -18.13 21.85 21.29
C PHE A 13 -17.72 20.45 21.76
N THR A 14 -18.54 19.46 21.41
CA THR A 14 -18.20 18.06 21.66
C THR A 14 -17.01 17.66 20.78
N THR A 15 -16.21 16.68 21.21
CA THR A 15 -15.05 16.18 20.45
C THR A 15 -15.41 15.73 19.03
N LYS A 16 -16.66 15.26 18.82
CA LYS A 16 -17.17 14.85 17.50
C LYS A 16 -17.45 16.03 16.58
N GLU A 17 -18.05 17.10 17.07
CA GLU A 17 -18.30 18.32 16.28
C GLU A 17 -16.98 19.00 15.90
N ALA A 18 -16.04 19.06 16.84
CA ALA A 18 -14.70 19.59 16.56
C ALA A 18 -13.97 18.77 15.49
N TRP A 19 -14.02 17.43 15.58
CA TRP A 19 -13.46 16.54 14.56
C TRP A 19 -14.13 16.74 13.20
N PHE A 20 -15.47 16.80 13.14
CA PHE A 20 -16.20 16.96 11.89
C PHE A 20 -15.88 18.30 11.21
N ASN A 21 -15.84 19.38 11.99
CA ASN A 21 -15.45 20.70 11.49
C ASN A 21 -14.02 20.71 10.96
N SER A 22 -13.08 20.01 11.63
CA SER A 22 -11.70 19.86 11.14
C SER A 22 -11.67 19.10 9.82
N PHE A 23 -12.37 17.97 9.74
CA PHE A 23 -12.44 17.15 8.52
C PHE A 23 -13.00 17.93 7.33
N ILE A 24 -14.08 18.68 7.53
CA ILE A 24 -14.66 19.53 6.49
C ILE A 24 -13.68 20.62 6.07
N ALA A 25 -13.03 21.29 7.04
CA ALA A 25 -12.07 22.34 6.73
C ALA A 25 -10.88 21.80 5.90
N GLU A 26 -10.31 20.67 6.29
CA GLU A 26 -9.21 20.01 5.58
C GLU A 26 -9.63 19.54 4.19
N THR A 27 -10.79 18.89 4.07
CA THR A 27 -11.30 18.37 2.80
C THR A 27 -11.60 19.50 1.82
N VAL A 28 -12.31 20.54 2.30
CA VAL A 28 -12.63 21.72 1.48
C VAL A 28 -11.35 22.43 1.04
N HIS A 29 -10.36 22.58 1.93
CA HIS A 29 -9.08 23.15 1.57
C HIS A 29 -8.40 22.38 0.44
N GLY A 30 -8.32 21.04 0.55
CA GLY A 30 -7.76 20.19 -0.50
C GLY A 30 -8.49 20.34 -1.85
N ILE A 31 -9.82 20.34 -1.83
CA ILE A 31 -10.63 20.53 -3.04
C ILE A 31 -10.37 21.91 -3.67
N ARG A 32 -10.18 22.97 -2.88
CA ARG A 32 -9.87 24.31 -3.40
C ARG A 32 -8.49 24.39 -4.04
N VAL A 33 -7.50 23.69 -3.47
CA VAL A 33 -6.17 23.57 -4.08
C VAL A 33 -6.27 22.87 -5.43
N ASP A 34 -7.04 21.78 -5.51
CA ASP A 34 -7.25 21.05 -6.76
C ASP A 34 -8.02 21.88 -7.79
N GLU A 35 -9.07 22.61 -7.38
CA GLU A 35 -9.80 23.55 -8.23
C GLU A 35 -8.87 24.58 -8.87
N LEU A 36 -7.95 25.16 -8.09
CA LEU A 36 -6.96 26.08 -8.60
C LEU A 36 -6.05 25.40 -9.63
N ALA A 37 -5.53 24.21 -9.32
CA ALA A 37 -4.65 23.46 -10.22
C ALA A 37 -5.33 23.09 -11.54
N LEU A 38 -6.62 22.75 -11.52
CA LEU A 38 -7.42 22.51 -12.71
C LEU A 38 -7.58 23.79 -13.53
N LYS A 39 -7.92 24.91 -12.89
CA LYS A 39 -8.06 26.21 -13.58
C LYS A 39 -6.77 26.70 -14.21
N THR A 40 -5.63 26.44 -13.58
CA THR A 40 -4.30 26.84 -14.08
C THR A 40 -3.67 25.83 -15.02
N ASN A 41 -4.34 24.71 -15.34
CA ASN A 41 -3.78 23.60 -16.12
C ASN A 41 -2.45 23.06 -15.56
N THR A 42 -2.29 23.08 -14.24
CA THR A 42 -1.12 22.52 -13.52
C THR A 42 -1.45 21.23 -12.78
N ALA A 43 -2.69 20.76 -12.85
CA ALA A 43 -3.09 19.47 -12.31
C ALA A 43 -2.47 18.32 -13.14
N ASP A 44 -2.11 17.24 -12.45
CA ASP A 44 -1.67 16.00 -13.08
C ASP A 44 -2.82 15.36 -13.90
N PRO A 45 -2.53 14.69 -15.04
CA PRO A 45 -3.55 14.02 -15.86
C PRO A 45 -4.48 13.07 -15.10
N ASP A 46 -3.96 12.32 -14.12
CA ASP A 46 -4.79 11.39 -13.32
C ASP A 46 -5.82 12.16 -12.49
N LYS A 47 -5.42 13.32 -11.95
CA LYS A 47 -6.29 14.19 -11.16
C LYS A 47 -7.38 14.82 -12.04
N ILE A 48 -7.04 15.28 -13.24
CA ILE A 48 -8.00 15.82 -14.21
C ILE A 48 -9.07 14.76 -14.52
N SER A 49 -8.64 13.56 -14.92
CA SER A 49 -9.55 12.46 -15.28
C SER A 49 -10.44 12.01 -14.13
N TYR A 50 -9.93 12.02 -12.89
CA TYR A 50 -10.73 11.74 -11.69
C TYR A 50 -11.85 12.77 -11.49
N TYR A 51 -11.54 14.07 -11.53
CA TYR A 51 -12.54 15.14 -11.36
C TYR A 51 -13.55 15.18 -12.52
N ASP A 52 -13.10 14.96 -13.76
CA ASP A 52 -14.01 14.86 -14.91
C ASP A 52 -15.00 13.70 -14.74
N SER A 53 -14.51 12.53 -14.30
CA SER A 53 -15.35 11.37 -14.02
C SER A 53 -16.35 11.65 -12.89
N LEU A 54 -15.92 12.38 -11.86
CA LEU A 54 -16.76 12.79 -10.74
C LEU A 54 -17.87 13.76 -11.18
N MET A 55 -17.53 14.78 -11.97
CA MET A 55 -18.48 15.76 -12.50
C MET A 55 -19.46 15.15 -13.50
N ALA A 56 -19.00 14.20 -14.31
CA ALA A 56 -19.83 13.46 -15.26
C ALA A 56 -20.73 12.40 -14.60
N GLY A 57 -20.52 12.09 -13.31
CA GLY A 57 -21.23 11.01 -12.63
C GLY A 57 -20.89 9.61 -13.14
N ASP A 58 -19.70 9.42 -13.73
CA ASP A 58 -19.24 8.13 -14.26
C ASP A 58 -18.79 7.22 -13.11
N ALA A 59 -19.78 6.59 -12.48
CA ALA A 59 -19.56 5.70 -11.33
C ALA A 59 -18.63 4.53 -11.66
N ALA A 60 -18.63 4.03 -12.90
CA ALA A 60 -17.79 2.91 -13.31
C ALA A 60 -16.30 3.30 -13.29
N LYS A 61 -15.95 4.47 -13.85
CA LYS A 61 -14.58 4.98 -13.78
C LYS A 61 -14.14 5.23 -12.34
N LEU A 62 -14.99 5.84 -11.51
CA LEU A 62 -14.67 6.11 -10.11
C LEU A 62 -14.42 4.83 -9.30
N ILE A 63 -15.21 3.78 -9.54
CA ILE A 63 -14.98 2.47 -8.91
C ILE A 63 -13.63 1.89 -9.33
N ASN A 64 -13.27 2.00 -10.61
CA ASN A 64 -11.97 1.52 -11.09
C ASN A 64 -10.80 2.31 -10.48
N TYR A 65 -10.89 3.64 -10.39
CA TYR A 65 -9.90 4.47 -9.70
C TYR A 65 -9.72 4.06 -8.24
N ASN A 66 -10.83 3.88 -7.51
CA ASN A 66 -10.78 3.44 -6.13
C ASN A 66 -10.18 2.04 -5.99
N ARG A 67 -10.52 1.12 -6.90
CA ARG A 67 -9.94 -0.23 -6.91
C ARG A 67 -8.44 -0.18 -7.12
N GLU A 68 -7.94 0.61 -8.07
CA GLU A 68 -6.50 0.78 -8.31
C GLU A 68 -5.79 1.41 -7.11
N PHE A 69 -6.41 2.39 -6.47
CA PHE A 69 -5.87 3.01 -5.27
C PHE A 69 -5.75 2.01 -4.12
N ILE A 70 -6.85 1.30 -3.81
CA ILE A 70 -6.88 0.24 -2.79
C ILE A 70 -5.85 -0.84 -3.10
N PHE A 71 -5.76 -1.22 -4.38
CA PHE A 71 -4.80 -2.18 -4.87
C PHE A 71 -3.36 -1.75 -4.59
N LYS A 72 -2.96 -0.55 -5.04
CA LYS A 72 -1.61 0.00 -4.82
C LYS A 72 -1.27 0.11 -3.34
N TYR A 73 -2.23 0.57 -2.53
CA TYR A 73 -2.06 0.68 -1.08
C TYR A 73 -1.75 -0.69 -0.45
N TYR A 74 -2.60 -1.69 -0.67
CA TYR A 74 -2.40 -3.00 -0.04
C TYR A 74 -1.19 -3.75 -0.57
N ILE A 75 -0.88 -3.66 -1.87
CA ILE A 75 0.36 -4.22 -2.40
C ILE A 75 1.58 -3.61 -1.72
N SER A 76 1.59 -2.29 -1.50
CA SER A 76 2.69 -1.63 -0.79
C SER A 76 2.83 -2.15 0.64
N GLU A 77 1.71 -2.24 1.37
CA GLU A 77 1.71 -2.67 2.77
C GLU A 77 2.08 -4.15 2.94
N ILE A 78 1.65 -5.01 2.02
CA ILE A 78 2.01 -6.43 2.00
C ILE A 78 3.48 -6.61 1.69
N THR A 79 3.98 -5.94 0.66
CA THR A 79 5.41 -5.95 0.28
C THR A 79 6.28 -5.55 1.46
N LYS A 80 5.96 -4.42 2.13
CA LYS A 80 6.69 -3.97 3.32
C LYS A 80 6.64 -5.00 4.45
N ALA A 81 5.45 -5.53 4.75
CA ALA A 81 5.28 -6.51 5.82
C ALA A 81 6.11 -7.78 5.56
N TYR A 82 6.10 -8.27 4.32
CA TYR A 82 6.89 -9.44 3.95
C TYR A 82 8.39 -9.17 4.05
N ILE A 83 8.88 -8.06 3.49
CA ILE A 83 10.30 -7.68 3.58
C ILE A 83 10.74 -7.60 5.04
N VAL A 84 9.93 -7.04 5.94
CA VAL A 84 10.24 -6.99 7.37
C VAL A 84 10.37 -8.38 7.98
N GLU A 85 9.50 -9.32 7.64
CA GLU A 85 9.57 -10.71 8.15
C GLU A 85 10.81 -11.45 7.64
N VAL A 86 11.23 -11.21 6.39
CA VAL A 86 12.40 -11.87 5.79
C VAL A 86 13.70 -11.06 5.88
N LEU A 87 13.67 -9.88 6.51
CA LEU A 87 14.81 -8.94 6.54
C LEU A 87 16.06 -9.59 7.14
N ASN A 88 15.90 -10.34 8.22
CA ASN A 88 17.02 -11.04 8.85
C ASN A 88 17.65 -12.06 7.90
N LEU A 89 16.84 -12.83 7.16
CA LEU A 89 17.35 -13.76 6.15
C LEU A 89 18.12 -13.02 5.06
N ILE A 90 17.59 -11.90 4.56
CA ILE A 90 18.24 -11.08 3.53
C ILE A 90 19.62 -10.60 4.00
N LEU A 91 19.74 -10.20 5.27
CA LEU A 91 20.97 -9.66 5.81
C LEU A 91 22.01 -10.74 6.14
N THR A 92 21.58 -11.95 6.47
CA THR A 92 22.49 -13.04 6.91
C THR A 92 22.79 -14.07 5.83
N ASN A 93 21.95 -14.18 4.80
CA ASN A 93 22.06 -15.19 3.76
C ASN A 93 22.42 -14.54 2.42
N SER A 94 23.71 -14.57 2.07
CA SER A 94 24.20 -14.05 0.79
C SER A 94 23.78 -14.86 -0.43
N ALA A 95 23.27 -16.08 -0.24
CA ALA A 95 22.79 -16.95 -1.31
C ALA A 95 21.31 -16.74 -1.64
N LEU A 96 20.57 -16.00 -0.78
CA LEU A 96 19.15 -15.74 -0.99
C LEU A 96 18.95 -14.77 -2.15
N LYS A 97 18.24 -15.22 -3.19
CA LYS A 97 17.69 -14.32 -4.22
C LYS A 97 16.19 -14.21 -4.04
N LEU A 98 15.67 -12.97 -4.09
CA LEU A 98 14.24 -12.71 -4.03
C LEU A 98 13.81 -11.87 -5.22
N ALA A 99 12.73 -12.32 -5.84
CA ALA A 99 12.08 -11.59 -6.92
C ALA A 99 10.57 -11.64 -6.77
N PHE A 100 9.89 -10.55 -7.10
CA PHE A 100 8.44 -10.43 -6.95
C PHE A 100 7.74 -10.28 -8.29
N ARG A 101 6.53 -10.83 -8.36
CA ARG A 101 5.59 -10.59 -9.46
C ARG A 101 4.22 -10.24 -8.88
N LEU A 102 3.67 -9.13 -9.33
CA LEU A 102 2.29 -8.75 -8.99
C LEU A 102 1.30 -9.50 -9.88
N SER A 103 0.23 -10.04 -9.29
CA SER A 103 -0.81 -10.77 -10.02
C SER A 103 -2.18 -10.53 -9.39
N ASN A 104 -2.89 -9.51 -9.88
CA ASN A 104 -4.12 -9.01 -9.25
C ASN A 104 -3.87 -8.89 -7.73
N SER A 105 -4.79 -9.35 -6.88
CA SER A 105 -4.67 -9.29 -5.42
C SER A 105 -3.59 -10.20 -4.80
N LYS A 106 -2.67 -10.75 -5.60
CA LYS A 106 -1.60 -11.63 -5.14
C LYS A 106 -0.23 -11.02 -5.41
N ILE A 107 0.68 -11.24 -4.49
CA ILE A 107 2.11 -11.07 -4.74
C ILE A 107 2.72 -12.47 -4.82
N LEU A 108 3.31 -12.78 -5.95
CA LEU A 108 4.07 -14.01 -6.13
C LEU A 108 5.53 -13.73 -5.79
N VAL A 109 6.09 -14.56 -4.93
CA VAL A 109 7.48 -14.45 -4.48
C VAL A 109 8.24 -15.63 -5.06
N TRP A 110 9.33 -15.34 -5.76
CA TRP A 110 10.35 -16.31 -6.10
C TRP A 110 11.50 -16.17 -5.11
N ALA A 111 11.83 -17.25 -4.42
CA ALA A 111 12.94 -17.32 -3.49
C ALA A 111 13.89 -18.44 -3.91
N GLU A 112 15.11 -18.08 -4.32
CA GLU A 112 16.18 -19.05 -4.51
C GLU A 112 17.02 -19.10 -3.24
N ILE A 113 17.17 -20.28 -2.66
CA ILE A 113 17.95 -20.52 -1.44
C ILE A 113 19.06 -21.54 -1.71
N LYS A 114 20.04 -21.63 -0.80
CA LYS A 114 21.07 -22.65 -0.85
C LYS A 114 20.46 -24.04 -0.62
N ASP A 115 21.02 -25.06 -1.27
CA ASP A 115 20.66 -26.46 -1.05
C ASP A 115 20.72 -26.84 0.45
N ASP A 116 19.72 -27.62 0.89
CA ASP A 116 19.56 -28.11 2.27
C ASP A 116 19.42 -27.00 3.33
N ASP A 117 19.10 -25.76 2.95
CA ASP A 117 18.88 -24.64 3.89
C ASP A 117 17.44 -24.62 4.43
N GLU A 118 17.10 -25.66 5.22
CA GLU A 118 15.79 -25.80 5.86
C GLU A 118 15.42 -24.61 6.75
N ILE A 119 16.41 -23.89 7.29
CA ILE A 119 16.18 -22.72 8.14
C ILE A 119 15.60 -21.58 7.30
N SER A 120 16.22 -21.29 6.16
CA SER A 120 15.72 -20.26 5.23
C SER A 120 14.37 -20.64 4.66
N GLU A 121 14.17 -21.89 4.26
CA GLU A 121 12.87 -22.37 3.75
C GLU A 121 11.76 -22.18 4.79
N ASN A 122 11.94 -22.68 6.01
CA ASN A 122 10.96 -22.56 7.09
C ASN A 122 10.65 -21.09 7.42
N ALA A 123 11.66 -20.24 7.41
CA ALA A 123 11.48 -18.83 7.69
C ALA A 123 10.70 -18.10 6.57
N LEU A 124 10.91 -18.45 5.31
CA LEU A 124 10.13 -17.96 4.16
C LEU A 124 8.66 -18.42 4.25
N LEU A 125 8.42 -19.70 4.55
CA LEU A 125 7.07 -20.24 4.74
C LEU A 125 6.34 -19.56 5.90
N LEU A 126 7.05 -19.33 7.02
CA LEU A 126 6.48 -18.62 8.17
C LEU A 126 6.18 -17.16 7.87
N ALA A 127 7.04 -16.47 7.10
CA ALA A 127 6.82 -15.11 6.65
C ALA A 127 5.56 -15.01 5.79
N GLU A 128 5.39 -15.92 4.82
CA GLU A 128 4.17 -16.02 4.02
C GLU A 128 2.93 -16.20 4.91
N ALA A 129 2.96 -17.16 5.83
CA ALA A 129 1.83 -17.44 6.70
C ALA A 129 1.42 -16.24 7.56
N LYS A 130 2.39 -15.54 8.16
CA LYS A 130 2.15 -14.33 8.98
C LYS A 130 1.55 -13.18 8.17
N VAL A 131 2.10 -12.93 6.98
CA VAL A 131 1.58 -11.87 6.11
C VAL A 131 0.17 -12.23 5.63
N ASN A 132 -0.06 -13.47 5.22
CA ASN A 132 -1.38 -13.94 4.80
C ASN A 132 -2.41 -13.84 5.93
N ALA A 133 -2.05 -14.16 7.18
CA ALA A 133 -2.94 -13.98 8.33
C ALA A 133 -3.41 -12.52 8.49
N LYS A 134 -2.57 -11.53 8.13
CA LYS A 134 -2.88 -10.10 8.26
C LYS A 134 -3.72 -9.53 7.09
N PHE A 135 -3.61 -10.12 5.90
CA PHE A 135 -4.16 -9.53 4.67
C PHE A 135 -5.19 -10.38 3.93
N CYS A 136 -5.30 -11.69 4.22
CA CYS A 136 -6.23 -12.58 3.52
C CYS A 136 -7.70 -12.15 3.70
N SER A 137 -8.08 -11.65 4.88
CA SER A 137 -9.42 -11.11 5.13
C SER A 137 -9.76 -9.86 4.31
N LYS A 138 -8.75 -9.19 3.75
CA LYS A 138 -8.89 -8.03 2.85
C LYS A 138 -8.86 -8.44 1.37
N GLY A 139 -8.77 -9.73 1.09
CA GLY A 139 -8.74 -10.29 -0.27
C GLY A 139 -7.35 -10.32 -0.92
N PHE A 140 -6.28 -10.08 -0.16
CA PHE A 140 -4.91 -10.07 -0.66
C PHE A 140 -4.03 -11.09 0.04
N HIS A 141 -3.07 -11.66 -0.70
CA HIS A 141 -2.13 -12.65 -0.16
C HIS A 141 -0.82 -12.73 -0.93
N ILE A 142 0.16 -13.34 -0.29
CA ILE A 142 1.43 -13.78 -0.85
C ILE A 142 1.35 -15.27 -1.16
N SER A 143 2.09 -15.68 -2.20
CA SER A 143 2.39 -17.08 -2.48
C SER A 143 3.85 -17.18 -2.89
N SER A 144 4.60 -18.02 -2.20
CA SER A 144 6.03 -18.19 -2.44
C SER A 144 6.28 -19.45 -3.26
N THR A 145 7.22 -19.35 -4.19
CA THR A 145 7.88 -20.45 -4.87
C THR A 145 9.31 -20.44 -4.37
N ILE A 146 9.66 -21.44 -3.59
CA ILE A 146 10.99 -21.62 -3.02
C ILE A 146 11.68 -22.69 -3.88
N VAL A 147 12.87 -22.37 -4.36
CA VAL A 147 13.71 -23.26 -5.18
C VAL A 147 15.11 -23.32 -4.59
N GLU A 148 15.79 -24.43 -4.80
CA GLU A 148 17.17 -24.61 -4.39
C GLU A 148 18.13 -24.28 -5.55
N GLN A 149 19.39 -23.98 -5.22
CA GLN A 149 20.41 -23.68 -6.23
C GLN A 149 20.66 -24.86 -7.18
N SER A 150 20.59 -26.08 -6.65
CA SER A 150 20.71 -27.34 -7.38
C SER A 150 19.56 -27.65 -8.32
N ASP A 151 18.41 -26.97 -8.20
CA ASP A 151 17.30 -27.12 -9.15
C ASP A 151 17.66 -26.54 -10.54
N GLU A 152 18.69 -25.70 -10.62
CA GLU A 152 19.16 -25.03 -11.85
C GLU A 152 18.05 -24.27 -12.58
N LEU A 153 17.03 -23.81 -11.84
CA LEU A 153 15.89 -23.07 -12.39
C LEU A 153 16.23 -21.59 -12.56
N SER A 154 16.08 -21.10 -13.79
CA SER A 154 16.21 -19.67 -14.05
C SER A 154 15.02 -18.88 -13.51
N LEU A 155 15.29 -17.67 -13.01
CA LEU A 155 14.26 -16.72 -12.61
C LEU A 155 13.30 -16.48 -13.79
N PRO A 156 11.98 -16.70 -13.64
CA PRO A 156 11.07 -16.47 -14.75
C PRO A 156 11.02 -14.99 -15.16
N PRO A 157 10.94 -14.66 -16.46
CA PRO A 157 11.20 -13.32 -16.99
C PRO A 157 10.19 -12.25 -16.58
N HIS A 158 9.08 -12.65 -15.97
CA HIS A 158 8.01 -11.77 -15.52
C HIS A 158 8.10 -11.42 -14.02
N TYR A 159 9.10 -11.94 -13.33
CA TYR A 159 9.46 -11.50 -11.98
C TYR A 159 10.45 -10.34 -12.06
N SER A 160 10.44 -9.50 -11.02
CA SER A 160 11.38 -8.41 -10.86
C SER A 160 12.22 -8.67 -9.61
N ASP A 161 13.54 -8.71 -9.77
CA ASP A 161 14.48 -8.81 -8.66
C ASP A 161 14.29 -7.64 -7.69
N ILE A 162 14.27 -7.95 -6.40
CA ILE A 162 14.11 -6.94 -5.33
C ILE A 162 15.38 -6.75 -4.51
N LEU A 163 16.33 -7.68 -4.60
CA LEU A 163 17.63 -7.57 -3.93
C LEU A 163 18.65 -6.97 -4.89
N PRO A 164 19.43 -5.96 -4.46
CA PRO A 164 20.55 -5.49 -5.26
C PRO A 164 21.55 -6.63 -5.44
N VAL A 165 22.06 -6.81 -6.66
CA VAL A 165 23.24 -7.66 -6.89
C VAL A 165 24.40 -7.02 -6.14
N ILE A 166 24.72 -7.53 -4.96
CA ILE A 166 25.95 -7.17 -4.26
C ILE A 166 27.06 -7.93 -4.98
N ASN A 167 27.67 -7.29 -5.98
CA ASN A 167 28.87 -7.82 -6.62
C ASN A 167 29.97 -7.95 -5.55
N SER A 168 30.24 -9.18 -5.14
CA SER A 168 31.43 -9.57 -4.35
C SER A 168 32.62 -9.80 -5.27
#